data_AF-A0A821I1Z4-F1
#
_entry.id   AF-A0A821I1Z4-F1
#
_cell.length_a   1.000
_cell.length_b   1.000
_cell.length_c   1.000
_cell.angle_alpha   90.00
_cell.angle_beta   90.00
_cell.angle_gamma   90.00
#
_symmetry.space_group_name_H-M   'P 1'
#
loop_
_entity.id
_entity.type
_entity.pdbx_description
1 polymer ?
#
loop_
_entity_poly.entity_id
_entity_poly.type
_entity_poly.pdbx_seq_one_letter_code
_entity_poly.pdbx_strand_id
1 'polypeptide(L)' 'MKKRPDTIYFVSTWEPNFHCSHARRMGIMGDGGKWVCDVYRLRSRHDCLIYSAGSSGDFAFEIEMKKFLP' A
#
# COMPACT_ATOMS: atom_id res chain seq x y z
N MET A 1 20.79 9.15 2.05
CA MET A 1 20.55 10.37 1.24
C MET A 1 19.40 11.15 1.85
N LYS A 2 19.58 12.46 2.11
CA LYS A 2 18.55 13.31 2.72
C LYS A 2 17.59 13.77 1.61
N LYS A 3 16.36 13.22 1.55
CA LYS A 3 15.34 13.64 0.56
C LYS A 3 14.93 15.10 0.85
N ARG A 4 14.72 15.90 -0.19
CA ARG A 4 14.30 17.30 -0.04
C ARG A 4 12.86 17.37 0.51
N PRO A 5 12.52 18.38 1.33
CA PRO A 5 11.21 18.47 1.98
C PRO A 5 10.02 18.53 1.00
N ASP A 6 10.18 19.16 -0.16
CA ASP A 6 9.19 19.17 -1.25
C ASP A 6 8.89 17.75 -1.78
N THR A 7 9.93 16.92 -1.86
CA THR A 7 9.81 15.53 -2.32
C THR A 7 9.10 14.66 -1.28
N ILE A 8 9.30 14.95 0.01
CA ILE A 8 8.60 14.26 1.10
C ILE A 8 7.11 14.58 1.06
N TYR A 9 6.76 15.85 0.83
CA TYR A 9 5.35 16.24 0.71
C TYR A 9 4.69 15.50 -0.46
N PHE A 10 5.24 15.62 -1.68
CA PHE A 10 4.66 14.95 -2.85
C PHE A 10 4.51 13.44 -2.66
N VAL A 11 5.54 12.74 -2.15
CA VAL A 11 5.47 11.27 -1.98
C VAL A 11 4.49 10.84 -0.87
N SER A 12 4.22 11.71 0.11
CA SER A 12 3.30 11.41 1.21
C SER A 12 1.84 11.79 0.93
N THR A 13 1.59 12.81 0.10
CA THR A 13 0.25 13.33 -0.19
C THR A 13 -0.25 13.03 -1.60
N TRP A 14 0.58 12.51 -2.50
CA TRP A 14 0.14 12.13 -3.83
C TRP A 14 -0.73 10.88 -3.78
N GLU A 15 -1.99 11.04 -4.15
CA GLU A 15 -2.94 9.95 -4.35
C GLU A 15 -3.00 9.59 -5.84
N PRO A 16 -3.06 8.30 -6.20
CA PRO A 16 -3.22 7.90 -7.59
C PRO A 16 -4.54 8.44 -8.15
N ASN A 17 -4.52 8.98 -9.37
CA ASN A 17 -5.71 9.46 -10.09
C ASN A 17 -6.75 8.36 -10.40
N PHE A 18 -6.45 7.10 -10.09
CA PHE A 18 -7.41 6.00 -10.11
C PHE A 18 -8.25 6.04 -8.82
N HIS A 19 -9.33 6.81 -8.86
CA HIS A 19 -10.19 7.04 -7.70
C HIS A 19 -11.05 5.80 -7.43
N CYS A 20 -10.62 4.97 -6.46
CA CYS A 20 -11.44 3.89 -5.93
C CYS A 20 -12.08 4.36 -4.62
N SER A 21 -13.42 4.41 -4.56
CA SER A 21 -14.15 4.88 -3.37
C SER A 21 -13.90 4.03 -2.12
N HIS A 22 -13.46 2.78 -2.32
CA HIS A 22 -13.07 1.86 -1.25
C HIS A 22 -11.56 1.61 -1.22
N ALA A 23 -10.77 2.59 -1.67
CA ALA A 23 -9.32 2.52 -1.55
C ALA A 23 -8.89 2.54 -0.08
N ARG A 24 -7.94 1.67 0.26
CA ARG A 24 -7.31 1.66 1.58
C ARG A 24 -5.80 1.60 1.41
N ARG A 25 -5.12 2.45 2.18
CA ARG A 25 -3.68 2.42 2.29
C ARG A 25 -3.26 1.23 3.15
N MET A 26 -2.32 0.43 2.65
CA MET A 26 -1.73 -0.73 3.32
C MET A 26 -0.22 -0.53 3.40
N GLY A 27 0.36 -0.72 4.57
CA GLY A 27 1.74 -0.42 4.92
C GLY A 27 1.93 0.98 5.49
N ILE A 28 3.19 1.41 5.59
CA ILE A 28 3.57 2.74 6.08
C ILE A 28 3.04 3.86 5.19
N MET A 29 2.93 5.07 5.73
CA MET A 29 2.61 6.28 4.95
C MET A 29 3.84 6.75 4.14
N GLY A 30 3.62 7.25 2.92
CA GLY A 30 4.71 7.70 2.03
C GLY A 30 5.19 6.64 1.03
N ASP A 31 6.50 6.41 0.97
CA ASP A 31 7.09 5.36 0.13
C ASP A 31 6.94 3.99 0.83
N GLY A 32 6.94 2.89 0.09
CA GLY A 32 6.82 1.53 0.63
C GLY A 32 5.38 1.02 0.83
N GLY A 33 4.49 1.82 1.42
CA GLY A 33 3.06 1.47 1.49
C GLY A 33 2.32 1.68 0.16
N LYS A 34 1.22 0.94 -0.06
CA LYS A 34 0.47 0.94 -1.31
C LYS A 34 -1.02 1.13 -1.06
N TRP A 35 -1.69 1.78 -2.02
CA TRP A 35 -3.15 1.86 -2.03
C TRP A 35 -3.74 0.61 -2.68
N VAL A 36 -4.68 -0.04 -2.01
CA VAL A 36 -5.42 -1.22 -2.51
C VAL A 36 -6.88 -0.84 -2.66
N CYS A 37 -7.43 -1.05 -3.85
CA CYS A 37 -8.85 -0.84 -4.10
C CYS A 37 -9.68 -2.01 -3.56
N ASP A 38 -10.68 -1.72 -2.73
CA ASP A 38 -11.68 -2.68 -2.25
C ASP A 38 -11.07 -3.94 -1.62
N VAL A 39 -10.12 -3.72 -0.70
CA VAL A 39 -9.38 -4.80 -0.01
C VAL A 39 -10.30 -5.72 0.80
N TYR A 40 -11.48 -5.25 1.19
CA TYR A 40 -12.45 -6.04 1.96
C TYR A 40 -12.98 -7.24 1.17
N ARG A 41 -13.09 -7.15 -0.16
CA ARG A 41 -13.48 -8.29 -1.02
C ARG A 41 -12.48 -9.43 -1.01
N LEU A 42 -11.24 -9.19 -0.59
CA LEU A 42 -10.24 -10.25 -0.49
C LEU A 42 -10.46 -11.14 0.74
N ARG A 43 -11.18 -10.66 1.77
CA ARG A 43 -11.45 -11.45 2.99
C ARG A 43 -12.30 -12.69 2.73
N SER A 44 -13.11 -12.70 1.67
CA SER A 44 -13.92 -13.85 1.30
C SER A 44 -13.18 -14.84 0.39
N ARG A 45 -11.91 -14.59 0.05
CA ARG A 45 -11.12 -15.49 -0.79
C ARG A 45 -10.27 -16.41 0.09
N HIS A 46 -10.51 -17.70 -0.01
CA HIS A 46 -9.64 -18.72 0.55
C HIS A 46 -8.36 -18.85 -0.29
N ASP A 47 -7.23 -19.13 0.34
CA ASP A 47 -5.91 -19.33 -0.29
C ASP A 47 -5.46 -18.19 -1.21
N CYS A 48 -5.59 -16.94 -0.73
CA CYS A 48 -5.23 -15.76 -1.50
C CYS A 48 -3.72 -15.45 -1.43
N LEU A 49 -2.99 -15.67 -2.53
CA LEU A 49 -1.60 -15.23 -2.66
C LEU A 49 -1.51 -13.76 -3.10
N ILE A 50 -0.83 -12.95 -2.29
CA ILE A 50 -0.59 -11.54 -2.57
C ILE A 50 0.90 -11.30 -2.59
N TYR A 51 1.38 -10.67 -3.66
CA TYR A 51 2.77 -10.26 -3.81
C TYR A 51 2.82 -8.84 -4.37
N SER A 52 3.94 -8.18 -4.14
CA SER A 52 4.18 -6.83 -4.61
C SER A 52 5.54 -6.76 -5.30
N ALA A 53 5.63 -5.95 -6.35
CA ALA A 53 6.87 -5.71 -7.08
C ALA A 53 7.44 -4.35 -6.72
N GLY A 54 8.77 -4.23 -6.80
CA GLY A 54 9.48 -2.96 -6.58
C GLY A 54 9.58 -2.53 -5.12
N SER A 55 9.65 -3.48 -4.17
CA SER A 55 9.60 -3.18 -2.73
C SER A 55 10.89 -2.55 -2.17
N SER A 56 12.01 -2.59 -2.90
CA SER A 56 13.30 -2.02 -2.46
C SER A 56 13.74 -2.44 -1.04
N GLY A 57 13.39 -3.65 -0.62
CA GLY A 57 13.68 -4.18 0.72
C GLY A 57 12.69 -3.75 1.82
N ASP A 58 11.65 -2.99 1.47
CA ASP A 58 10.52 -2.68 2.35
C ASP A 58 9.42 -3.74 2.18
N PHE A 59 8.91 -4.25 3.30
CA PHE A 59 7.87 -5.29 3.35
C PHE A 59 6.62 -4.85 4.12
N ALA A 60 6.49 -3.55 4.44
CA ALA A 60 5.41 -3.04 5.27
C ALA A 60 4.03 -3.32 4.64
N PHE A 61 3.93 -3.22 3.31
CA PHE A 61 2.72 -3.54 2.56
C PHE A 61 2.31 -5.00 2.75
N GLU A 62 3.23 -5.94 2.47
CA GLU A 62 2.99 -7.38 2.53
C GLU A 62 2.65 -7.82 3.96
N ILE A 63 3.35 -7.27 4.96
CA ILE A 63 3.09 -7.54 6.37
C ILE A 63 1.69 -7.05 6.76
N GLU A 64 1.27 -5.86 6.34
CA GLU A 64 -0.07 -5.36 6.67
C GLU A 64 -1.16 -6.16 5.96
N MET A 65 -0.97 -6.53 4.69
CA MET A 65 -1.89 -7.40 3.96
C MET A 65 -2.06 -8.75 4.68
N LYS A 66 -0.96 -9.36 5.14
CA LYS A 66 -0.98 -10.62 5.89
C LYS A 66 -1.69 -10.51 7.24
N LYS A 67 -1.64 -9.35 7.90
CA LYS A 67 -2.37 -9.10 9.15
C LYS A 67 -3.86 -8.83 8.93
N PHE A 68 -4.21 -8.23 7.79
CA PHE A 68 -5.56 -7.80 7.49
C PHE A 68 -6.47 -8.93 6.98
N LEU A 69 -5.88 -9.86 6.22
CA LEU A 69 -6.56 -11.02 5.67
C LEU A 69 -6.47 -12.23 6.63
N PRO A 70 -7.49 -13.10 6.63
CA PRO A 70 -7.53 -14.31 7.46
C PRO A 70 -6.47 -15.34 7.07
#